data_AF-A0AAN6RRH3-F1
#
_entry.id   AF-A0AAN6RRH3-F1
#
_cell.length_a   1.000
_cell.length_b   1.000
_cell.length_c   1.000
_cell.angle_alpha   90.00
_cell.angle_beta   90.00
_cell.angle_gamma   90.00
#
_symmetry.space_group_name_H-M   'P 1'
#
loop_
_entity.id
_entity.type
_entity.pdbx_description
1 polymer ?
#
loop_
_entity_poly.entity_id
_entity_poly.type
_entity_poly.pdbx_seq_one_letter_code
_entity_poly.pdbx_strand_id
1 'polypeptide(L)'
;MSSSSFTSPFGANSNPFGSSRLDTSGAMQRVAEEDENDTITSPTTPHFGQSSGNNSLFRGPFGGDGSSEHSGLRSPPNPEGYPAQYNFGRRTSVSAESLKPVADSYDNWTPPVHPKTPERLARLKQAISGNFLFSHLDEEQSSQVLGALVEKPIPTKGIKVITQGDAGDFFYVVETGSFDVYVNPRGSLQPGLDGMGQNVGRIEAGGSFGELALMYNAPRAATVISAEPHCTLWALDRVTFRRILMESTFARRRMYEGFLEEVPLLASLTPYERSKIADALESQKFPTGHTIIREGDPGHSFYLLESGEAVAYRSGNDTSVKQYRKGDFFGELALLNDAPRAASVVSQTEVKVARLGKSAFQRLLGPVEGIMRRTKYVGVKTGVEEMDPLQTA
;
A
#
# COMPACT_ATOMS: atom_id res chain seq x y z
N MET A 1 20.23 27.16 -11.20
CA MET A 1 19.89 26.81 -12.60
C MET A 1 18.75 25.81 -12.52
N SER A 2 17.61 26.17 -13.11
CA SER A 2 16.30 25.57 -12.88
C SER A 2 16.17 24.15 -13.45
N SER A 3 15.91 23.18 -12.59
CA SER A 3 15.55 21.80 -12.96
C SER A 3 14.12 21.76 -13.48
N SER A 4 13.93 21.46 -14.76
CA SER A 4 12.62 21.25 -15.37
C SER A 4 12.15 19.81 -15.15
N SER A 5 11.24 19.62 -14.19
CA SER A 5 10.51 18.38 -13.98
C SER A 5 9.48 18.19 -15.11
N PHE A 6 9.57 17.07 -15.83
CA PHE A 6 8.62 16.68 -16.87
C PHE A 6 7.23 16.44 -16.25
N THR A 7 6.23 17.19 -16.71
CA THR A 7 4.82 17.00 -16.34
C THR A 7 4.15 16.26 -17.50
N SER A 8 3.60 15.08 -17.23
CA SER A 8 2.88 14.28 -18.23
C SER A 8 1.75 15.08 -18.91
N PRO A 9 1.47 14.87 -20.21
CA PRO A 9 0.29 15.42 -20.88
C PRO A 9 -1.03 14.85 -20.35
N PHE A 10 -0.96 13.81 -19.50
CA PHE A 10 -2.04 13.34 -18.65
C PHE A 10 -1.78 13.85 -17.23
N GLY A 11 -2.56 14.85 -16.81
CA GLY A 11 -2.28 15.73 -15.67
C GLY A 11 -1.62 15.09 -14.45
N ALA A 12 -0.37 15.47 -14.18
CA ALA A 12 0.27 15.25 -12.90
C ALA A 12 -0.19 16.37 -11.93
N ASN A 13 -1.30 16.11 -11.22
CA ASN A 13 -1.73 16.70 -9.93
C ASN A 13 -3.26 16.71 -9.72
N SER A 14 -4.05 16.12 -10.61
CA SER A 14 -5.45 15.88 -10.29
C SER A 14 -5.57 14.64 -9.41
N ASN A 15 -5.81 14.85 -8.12
CA ASN A 15 -6.40 13.84 -7.24
C ASN A 15 -7.68 13.31 -7.94
N PRO A 16 -7.78 12.03 -8.31
CA PRO A 16 -8.98 11.50 -9.00
C PRO A 16 -10.19 11.40 -8.07
N PHE A 17 -10.02 11.75 -6.79
CA PHE A 17 -11.04 11.84 -5.77
C PHE A 17 -11.04 13.26 -5.18
N GLY A 18 -11.46 14.24 -5.98
CA GLY A 18 -11.64 15.62 -5.55
C GLY A 18 -13.11 15.99 -5.45
N SER A 19 -13.58 16.28 -4.22
CA SER A 19 -14.83 16.99 -3.95
C SER A 19 -14.77 18.39 -4.56
N SER A 20 -15.72 18.72 -5.43
CA SER A 20 -15.92 20.07 -5.94
C SER A 20 -16.43 21.00 -4.83
N ARG A 21 -15.65 22.03 -4.50
CA ARG A 21 -16.14 23.23 -3.81
C ARG A 21 -16.74 24.17 -4.85
N LEU A 22 -18.04 24.46 -4.72
CA LEU A 22 -18.69 25.61 -5.36
C LEU A 22 -18.97 26.64 -4.27
N ASP A 23 -18.55 27.87 -4.55
CA ASP A 23 -18.83 29.07 -3.76
C ASP A 23 -20.15 29.67 -4.25
N THR A 24 -21.12 29.88 -3.35
CA THR A 24 -22.27 30.77 -3.61
C THR A 24 -22.89 31.21 -2.29
N SER A 25 -23.10 32.51 -2.19
CA SER A 25 -23.67 33.26 -1.09
C SER A 25 -25.19 33.04 -0.93
N GLY A 26 -25.66 32.98 0.33
CA GLY A 26 -27.06 33.27 0.66
C GLY A 26 -27.75 32.32 1.64
N ALA A 27 -28.13 32.90 2.79
CA ALA A 27 -29.24 32.54 3.69
C ALA A 27 -29.25 31.15 4.38
N MET A 28 -29.20 31.22 5.71
CA MET A 28 -29.51 30.13 6.63
C MET A 28 -30.95 29.63 6.42
N GLN A 29 -31.10 28.33 6.17
CA GLN A 29 -32.34 27.60 6.44
C GLN A 29 -31.96 26.31 7.18
N ARG A 30 -32.48 26.17 8.40
CA ARG A 30 -32.40 24.94 9.20
C ARG A 30 -33.01 23.78 8.40
N VAL A 31 -32.28 22.67 8.29
CA VAL A 31 -32.84 21.40 7.81
C VAL A 31 -33.09 20.54 9.04
N ALA A 32 -34.35 20.12 9.18
CA ALA A 32 -34.85 19.26 10.24
C ALA A 32 -34.29 17.84 10.08
N GLU A 33 -34.09 17.18 11.22
CA GLU A 33 -33.90 15.73 11.30
C GLU A 33 -35.14 15.05 10.71
N GLU A 34 -34.95 14.30 9.62
CA GLU A 34 -35.94 13.34 9.14
C GLU A 34 -35.35 11.94 9.30
N ASP A 35 -36.05 11.14 10.09
CA ASP A 35 -35.73 9.78 10.50
C ASP A 35 -35.39 8.86 9.32
N GLU A 36 -34.34 8.06 9.49
CA GLU A 36 -34.00 6.93 8.62
C GLU A 36 -35.11 5.87 8.68
N ASN A 37 -36.10 5.99 7.79
CA ASN A 37 -36.96 4.86 7.43
C ASN A 37 -36.32 4.14 6.23
N ASP A 38 -35.31 3.33 6.52
CA ASP A 38 -34.66 2.43 5.57
C ASP A 38 -35.64 1.37 5.07
N THR A 39 -36.22 1.60 3.89
CA THR A 39 -36.75 0.53 3.03
C THR A 39 -36.30 0.73 1.59
N ILE A 40 -34.98 0.70 1.39
CA ILE A 40 -34.38 0.45 0.07
C ILE A 40 -33.74 -0.94 0.11
N THR A 41 -34.46 -1.92 -0.42
CA THR A 41 -34.00 -3.29 -0.62
C THR A 41 -32.90 -3.34 -1.68
N SER A 42 -31.78 -3.99 -1.35
CA SER A 42 -30.67 -4.33 -2.25
C SER A 42 -31.16 -5.15 -3.47
N PRO A 43 -30.63 -4.94 -4.70
CA PRO A 43 -31.20 -5.49 -5.94
C PRO A 43 -30.94 -6.99 -6.16
N THR A 44 -30.64 -7.77 -5.12
CA THR A 44 -30.31 -9.20 -5.22
C THR A 44 -31.23 -10.12 -4.41
N THR A 45 -32.44 -9.68 -4.03
CA THR A 45 -33.42 -10.55 -3.35
C THR A 45 -34.60 -10.91 -4.25
N PRO A 46 -34.91 -12.20 -4.50
CA PRO A 46 -36.08 -12.58 -5.29
C PRO A 46 -37.31 -12.65 -4.38
N HIS A 47 -38.32 -11.81 -4.66
CA HIS A 47 -39.63 -11.91 -4.03
C HIS A 47 -40.63 -12.55 -4.99
N PHE A 48 -41.22 -13.68 -4.59
CA PHE A 48 -42.29 -14.35 -5.32
C PHE A 48 -43.63 -13.68 -4.97
N GLY A 49 -44.23 -12.99 -5.93
CA GLY A 49 -45.54 -12.35 -5.82
C GLY A 49 -46.33 -12.52 -7.11
N GLN A 50 -47.41 -13.29 -7.02
CA GLN A 50 -48.33 -13.70 -8.09
C GLN A 50 -49.28 -12.53 -8.45
N SER A 51 -49.38 -12.12 -9.72
CA SER A 51 -50.69 -11.84 -10.36
C SER A 51 -50.62 -11.52 -11.86
N SER A 52 -51.56 -12.17 -12.55
CA SER A 52 -52.10 -12.04 -13.90
C SER A 52 -51.96 -10.72 -14.66
N GLY A 53 -51.68 -10.81 -15.97
CA GLY A 53 -52.20 -9.84 -16.94
C GLY A 53 -51.36 -9.56 -18.20
N ASN A 54 -51.54 -10.37 -19.23
CA ASN A 54 -51.60 -9.99 -20.65
C ASN A 54 -50.40 -9.28 -21.35
N ASN A 55 -49.57 -10.10 -22.00
CA ASN A 55 -49.10 -10.03 -23.40
C ASN A 55 -48.61 -8.69 -24.02
N SER A 56 -47.29 -8.52 -24.18
CA SER A 56 -46.69 -8.00 -25.43
C SER A 56 -45.18 -8.27 -25.56
N LEU A 57 -44.87 -9.11 -26.55
CA LEU A 57 -43.70 -9.19 -27.45
C LEU A 57 -42.49 -8.27 -27.18
N PHE A 58 -41.52 -8.73 -26.38
CA PHE A 58 -40.10 -8.38 -26.52
C PHE A 58 -39.24 -9.60 -26.17
N ARG A 59 -38.76 -10.33 -27.19
CA ARG A 59 -37.78 -11.41 -27.03
C ARG A 59 -36.37 -10.82 -27.13
N GLY A 60 -35.82 -10.34 -26.02
CA GLY A 60 -34.39 -10.03 -25.89
C GLY A 60 -33.55 -11.33 -25.87
N PRO A 61 -32.24 -11.26 -26.17
CA PRO A 61 -31.39 -12.45 -26.36
C PRO A 61 -31.01 -13.20 -25.06
N PHE A 62 -31.65 -12.86 -23.94
CA PHE A 62 -31.47 -13.54 -22.67
C PHE A 62 -32.79 -14.21 -22.27
N GLY A 63 -33.02 -15.42 -22.78
CA GLY A 63 -34.19 -16.21 -22.42
C GLY A 63 -34.04 -17.66 -22.89
N GLY A 64 -33.84 -18.56 -21.94
CA GLY A 64 -33.89 -20.00 -22.16
C GLY A 64 -33.30 -20.79 -20.99
N ASP A 65 -34.11 -20.98 -19.95
CA ASP A 65 -33.93 -22.09 -19.01
C ASP A 65 -34.90 -23.21 -19.42
N GLY A 66 -34.44 -24.47 -19.39
CA GLY A 66 -35.28 -25.67 -19.57
C GLY A 66 -35.02 -26.57 -20.78
N SER A 67 -34.18 -27.58 -20.57
CA SER A 67 -34.25 -28.95 -21.13
C SER A 67 -34.24 -29.16 -22.66
N SER A 68 -33.04 -29.36 -23.21
CA SER A 68 -32.79 -30.38 -24.25
C SER A 68 -31.29 -30.65 -24.33
N GLU A 69 -30.90 -31.91 -24.13
CA GLU A 69 -29.54 -32.40 -24.38
C GLU A 69 -29.16 -32.13 -25.84
N HIS A 70 -28.26 -31.17 -26.06
CA HIS A 70 -27.49 -31.09 -27.30
C HIS A 70 -26.09 -30.56 -26.99
N SER A 71 -25.11 -31.45 -27.16
CA SER A 71 -23.68 -31.19 -27.11
C SER A 71 -23.24 -30.26 -28.26
N GLY A 72 -23.52 -28.97 -28.12
CA GLY A 72 -23.01 -27.92 -29.00
C GLY A 72 -21.85 -27.19 -28.34
N LEU A 73 -20.63 -27.37 -28.86
CA LEU A 73 -19.45 -26.57 -28.53
C LEU A 73 -19.81 -25.08 -28.64
N ARG A 74 -19.82 -24.34 -27.51
CA ARG A 74 -19.87 -22.88 -27.53
C ARG A 74 -18.57 -22.37 -28.16
N SER A 75 -18.61 -22.00 -29.43
CA SER A 75 -17.52 -21.25 -30.06
C SER A 75 -17.34 -19.91 -29.35
N PRO A 76 -16.09 -19.43 -29.14
CA PRO A 76 -15.85 -18.12 -28.58
C PRO A 76 -16.47 -17.04 -29.48
N PRO A 77 -16.98 -15.94 -28.90
CA PRO A 77 -17.62 -14.88 -29.68
C PRO A 77 -16.64 -14.31 -30.70
N ASN A 78 -17.09 -14.21 -31.94
CA ASN A 78 -16.30 -13.72 -33.07
C ASN A 78 -15.82 -12.28 -32.80
N PRO A 79 -14.50 -12.00 -32.75
CA PRO A 79 -13.98 -10.67 -32.42
C PRO A 79 -14.33 -9.58 -33.45
N GLU A 80 -14.80 -9.96 -34.64
CA GLU A 80 -15.17 -9.04 -35.72
C GLU A 80 -16.56 -8.39 -35.55
N GLY A 81 -17.36 -8.79 -34.55
CA GLY A 81 -18.72 -8.28 -34.33
C GLY A 81 -18.82 -7.00 -33.48
N TYR A 82 -17.72 -6.53 -32.92
CA TYR A 82 -17.73 -5.32 -32.09
C TYR A 82 -17.50 -4.08 -32.97
N PRO A 83 -18.33 -3.03 -32.85
CA PRO A 83 -18.03 -1.74 -33.45
C PRO A 83 -16.61 -1.32 -33.03
N ALA A 84 -15.80 -0.78 -33.95
CA ALA A 84 -14.42 -0.35 -33.68
C ALA A 84 -14.29 0.63 -32.49
N GLN A 85 -15.41 1.21 -32.05
CA GLN A 85 -15.54 2.16 -30.96
C GLN A 85 -16.07 1.56 -29.64
N TYR A 86 -16.34 0.25 -29.56
CA TYR A 86 -17.01 -0.37 -28.39
C TYR A 86 -16.25 -0.17 -27.06
N ASN A 87 -14.93 0.02 -27.13
CA ASN A 87 -14.05 0.26 -25.98
C ASN A 87 -13.54 1.70 -25.85
N PHE A 88 -13.96 2.65 -26.69
CA PHE A 88 -13.47 4.03 -26.58
C PHE A 88 -13.92 4.66 -25.24
N GLY A 89 -12.96 4.97 -24.37
CA GLY A 89 -13.20 5.56 -23.05
C GLY A 89 -13.58 4.57 -21.94
N ARG A 90 -13.60 3.25 -22.20
CA ARG A 90 -13.79 2.25 -21.14
C ARG A 90 -12.50 2.03 -20.37
N ARG A 91 -12.59 1.99 -19.03
CA ARG A 91 -11.48 1.57 -18.17
C ARG A 91 -11.22 0.07 -18.42
N THR A 92 -10.02 -0.24 -18.90
CA THR A 92 -9.57 -1.63 -19.08
C THR A 92 -8.93 -2.13 -17.80
N SER A 93 -9.14 -3.41 -17.48
CA SER A 93 -8.41 -4.06 -16.38
C SER A 93 -6.91 -4.10 -16.66
N VAL A 94 -6.10 -3.94 -15.62
CA VAL A 94 -4.66 -4.15 -15.66
C VAL A 94 -4.29 -5.22 -14.64
N SER A 95 -3.34 -6.08 -14.99
CA SER A 95 -2.80 -7.09 -14.09
C SER A 95 -1.28 -7.14 -14.22
N ALA A 96 -0.62 -7.57 -13.16
CA ALA A 96 0.77 -7.98 -13.20
C ALA A 96 0.87 -9.50 -13.06
N GLU A 97 2.08 -10.01 -13.18
CA GLU A 97 2.41 -11.40 -12.90
C GLU A 97 2.08 -11.75 -11.44
N SER A 98 1.51 -12.93 -11.22
CA SER A 98 1.31 -13.46 -9.88
C SER A 98 2.65 -13.87 -9.29
N LEU A 99 3.01 -13.28 -8.15
CA LEU A 99 4.20 -13.64 -7.38
C LEU A 99 3.75 -14.36 -6.11
N LYS A 100 4.29 -15.55 -5.86
CA LYS A 100 4.15 -16.19 -4.57
C LYS A 100 5.25 -15.66 -3.65
N PRO A 101 4.92 -15.27 -2.39
CA PRO A 101 5.95 -14.88 -1.44
C PRO A 101 6.90 -16.04 -1.16
N VAL A 102 8.19 -15.71 -1.02
CA VAL A 102 9.30 -16.68 -0.95
C VAL A 102 9.11 -17.72 0.16
N ALA A 103 8.44 -17.37 1.25
CA ALA A 103 8.19 -18.25 2.38
C ALA A 103 7.44 -19.56 2.06
N ASP A 104 6.63 -19.59 1.00
CA ASP A 104 5.87 -20.77 0.56
C ASP A 104 6.52 -21.48 -0.64
N SER A 105 7.60 -20.91 -1.19
CA SER A 105 8.32 -21.44 -2.34
C SER A 105 9.74 -21.80 -1.94
N TYR A 106 10.19 -23.01 -2.26
CA TYR A 106 11.59 -23.45 -2.15
C TYR A 106 12.56 -22.70 -3.10
N ASP A 107 12.23 -21.47 -3.48
CA ASP A 107 13.02 -20.62 -4.35
C ASP A 107 13.95 -19.78 -3.46
N ASN A 108 15.22 -20.16 -3.37
CA ASN A 108 16.27 -19.39 -2.66
C ASN A 108 16.63 -18.12 -3.44
N TRP A 109 15.63 -17.30 -3.75
CA TRP A 109 15.81 -16.08 -4.48
C TRP A 109 16.43 -15.02 -3.59
N THR A 110 17.45 -14.34 -4.10
CA THR A 110 18.05 -13.18 -3.46
C THR A 110 18.07 -12.02 -4.44
N PRO A 111 17.88 -10.77 -3.98
CA PRO A 111 17.99 -9.61 -4.84
C PRO A 111 19.37 -9.60 -5.53
N PRO A 112 19.44 -9.46 -6.86
CA PRO A 112 20.71 -9.37 -7.56
C PRO A 112 21.48 -8.15 -7.06
N VAL A 113 22.79 -8.28 -6.89
CA VAL A 113 23.65 -7.17 -6.46
C VAL A 113 24.68 -6.90 -7.54
N HIS A 114 24.56 -5.73 -8.15
CA HIS A 114 25.55 -5.23 -9.11
C HIS A 114 26.45 -4.21 -8.41
N PRO A 115 27.78 -4.42 -8.40
CA PRO A 115 28.71 -3.54 -7.70
C PRO A 115 28.71 -2.13 -8.32
N LYS A 116 28.62 -1.11 -7.47
CA LYS A 116 28.58 0.30 -7.86
C LYS A 116 29.50 1.10 -6.95
N THR A 117 30.12 2.14 -7.49
CA THR A 117 30.92 3.07 -6.67
C THR A 117 30.00 3.87 -5.75
N PRO A 118 30.49 4.31 -4.57
CA PRO A 118 29.69 5.13 -3.63
C PRO A 118 29.12 6.40 -4.27
N GLU A 119 29.88 7.02 -5.17
CA GLU A 119 29.44 8.22 -5.90
C GLU A 119 28.28 7.94 -6.86
N ARG A 120 28.32 6.81 -7.60
CA ARG A 120 27.23 6.38 -8.48
C ARG A 120 25.97 6.06 -7.67
N LEU A 121 26.12 5.40 -6.53
CA LEU A 121 25.00 5.12 -5.62
C LEU A 121 24.36 6.41 -5.09
N ALA A 122 25.16 7.41 -4.72
CA ALA A 122 24.64 8.70 -4.27
C ALA A 122 23.83 9.43 -5.35
N ARG A 123 24.36 9.48 -6.59
CA ARG A 123 23.64 10.06 -7.74
C ARG A 123 22.36 9.31 -8.06
N LEU A 124 22.40 7.98 -8.06
CA LEU A 124 21.23 7.14 -8.28
C LEU A 124 20.15 7.37 -7.21
N LYS A 125 20.55 7.37 -5.93
CA LYS A 125 19.64 7.64 -4.81
C LYS A 125 18.95 9.01 -4.97
N GLN A 126 19.71 10.02 -5.39
CA GLN A 126 19.15 11.34 -5.70
C GLN A 126 18.17 11.29 -6.89
N ALA A 127 18.54 10.62 -7.98
CA ALA A 127 17.73 10.54 -9.20
C ALA A 127 16.37 9.86 -8.99
N ILE A 128 16.31 8.81 -8.15
CA ILE A 128 15.05 8.09 -7.90
C ILE A 128 14.21 8.69 -6.75
N SER A 129 14.79 9.56 -5.92
CA SER A 129 14.11 10.08 -4.72
C SER A 129 12.82 10.85 -5.00
N GLY A 130 12.71 11.50 -6.16
CA GLY A 130 11.53 12.24 -6.57
C GLY A 130 10.40 11.38 -7.16
N ASN A 131 10.62 10.08 -7.35
CA ASN A 131 9.64 9.18 -7.95
C ASN A 131 8.77 8.51 -6.87
N PHE A 132 7.45 8.55 -7.06
CA PHE A 132 6.44 8.07 -6.11
C PHE A 132 6.57 6.59 -5.75
N LEU A 133 7.19 5.78 -6.61
CA LEU A 133 7.45 4.36 -6.33
C LEU A 133 8.57 4.14 -5.32
N PHE A 134 9.48 5.10 -5.19
CA PHE A 134 10.68 4.99 -4.36
C PHE A 134 10.61 5.85 -3.10
N SER A 135 9.68 6.81 -3.02
CA SER A 135 9.53 7.73 -1.89
C SER A 135 9.08 7.08 -0.58
N HIS A 136 8.47 5.89 -0.65
CA HIS A 136 7.93 5.17 0.51
C HIS A 136 8.73 3.92 0.88
N LEU A 137 9.90 3.71 0.25
CA LEU A 137 10.76 2.57 0.57
C LEU A 137 11.51 2.82 1.88
N ASP A 138 11.60 1.79 2.71
CA ASP A 138 12.52 1.81 3.84
C ASP A 138 13.98 1.72 3.37
N GLU A 139 14.93 1.94 4.29
CA GLU A 139 16.35 2.01 3.96
C GLU A 139 16.90 0.68 3.41
N GLU A 140 16.38 -0.45 3.91
CA GLU A 140 16.77 -1.79 3.46
C GLU A 140 16.26 -2.05 2.04
N GLN A 141 14.96 -1.81 1.78
CA GLN A 141 14.35 -1.90 0.46
C GLN A 141 15.06 -0.97 -0.54
N SER A 142 15.33 0.27 -0.15
CA SER A 142 16.03 1.25 -0.99
C SER A 142 17.42 0.75 -1.36
N SER A 143 18.17 0.20 -0.39
CA SER A 143 19.50 -0.38 -0.63
C SER A 143 19.43 -1.58 -1.58
N GLN A 144 18.48 -2.50 -1.38
CA GLN A 144 18.28 -3.68 -2.24
C GLN A 144 17.93 -3.28 -3.67
N VAL A 145 17.01 -2.32 -3.85
CA VAL A 145 16.62 -1.79 -5.16
C VAL A 145 17.80 -1.11 -5.87
N LEU A 146 18.57 -0.29 -5.16
CA LEU A 146 19.77 0.35 -5.71
C LEU A 146 20.85 -0.68 -6.07
N GLY A 147 20.97 -1.75 -5.28
CA GLY A 147 21.84 -2.90 -5.56
C GLY A 147 21.44 -3.64 -6.84
N ALA A 148 20.14 -3.81 -7.07
CA ALA A 148 19.56 -4.54 -8.20
C ALA A 148 19.61 -3.80 -9.55
N LEU A 149 19.82 -2.49 -9.56
CA LEU A 149 19.99 -1.74 -10.82
C LEU A 149 21.20 -2.25 -11.59
N VAL A 150 21.00 -2.65 -12.84
CA VAL A 150 22.07 -3.12 -13.75
C VAL A 150 22.48 -2.04 -14.74
N GLU A 151 23.78 -1.90 -14.99
CA GLU A 151 24.30 -0.94 -15.97
C GLU A 151 23.96 -1.42 -17.38
N LYS A 152 23.41 -0.53 -18.21
CA LYS A 152 23.07 -0.77 -19.62
C LYS A 152 23.72 0.30 -20.50
N PRO A 153 24.89 0.02 -21.10
CA PRO A 153 25.56 0.95 -22.00
C PRO A 153 24.84 1.03 -23.34
N ILE A 154 24.73 2.24 -23.89
CA ILE A 154 24.15 2.54 -25.19
C ILE A 154 25.24 3.15 -26.08
N PRO A 155 25.89 2.34 -26.95
CA PRO A 155 27.11 2.75 -27.62
C PRO A 155 26.90 3.84 -28.68
N THR A 156 25.75 3.83 -29.36
CA THR A 156 25.49 4.69 -30.53
C THR A 156 24.24 5.56 -30.34
N LYS A 157 24.23 6.70 -31.05
CA LYS A 157 23.05 7.55 -31.21
C LYS A 157 21.98 6.83 -32.03
N GLY A 158 20.71 7.09 -31.74
CA GLY A 158 19.57 6.57 -32.50
C GLY A 158 19.07 5.19 -32.06
N ILE A 159 19.60 4.65 -30.96
CA ILE A 159 19.15 3.37 -30.39
C ILE A 159 17.83 3.58 -29.66
N LYS A 160 16.78 2.87 -30.08
CA LYS A 160 15.49 2.82 -29.40
C LYS A 160 15.61 1.96 -28.15
N VAL A 161 15.55 2.59 -26.98
CA VAL A 161 15.63 1.90 -25.68
C VAL A 161 14.30 1.22 -25.34
N ILE A 162 13.20 1.93 -25.60
CA ILE A 162 11.83 1.43 -25.50
C ILE A 162 11.01 1.95 -26.68
N THR A 163 10.02 1.18 -27.11
CA THR A 163 9.12 1.55 -28.20
C THR A 163 7.69 1.62 -27.71
N GLN A 164 6.96 2.64 -28.14
CA GLN A 164 5.55 2.81 -27.78
C GLN A 164 4.71 1.62 -28.26
N GLY A 165 3.89 1.09 -27.36
CA GLY A 165 3.04 -0.10 -27.60
C GLY A 165 3.67 -1.41 -27.13
N ASP A 166 4.99 -1.48 -26.97
CA ASP A 166 5.67 -2.69 -26.48
C ASP A 166 5.34 -2.95 -25.01
N ALA A 167 5.41 -4.22 -24.59
CA ALA A 167 5.34 -4.58 -23.18
C ALA A 167 6.49 -3.91 -22.41
N GLY A 168 6.18 -3.32 -21.26
CA GLY A 168 7.18 -2.64 -20.45
C GLY A 168 7.76 -3.52 -19.35
N ASP A 169 9.00 -3.98 -19.48
CA ASP A 169 9.59 -4.88 -18.46
C ASP A 169 10.57 -4.21 -17.49
N PHE A 170 11.13 -3.06 -17.91
CA PHE A 170 12.19 -2.36 -17.18
C PHE A 170 11.85 -0.90 -16.87
N PHE A 171 12.35 -0.42 -15.76
CA PHE A 171 12.51 1.00 -15.44
C PHE A 171 13.95 1.42 -15.75
N TYR A 172 14.13 2.64 -16.25
CA TYR A 172 15.44 3.16 -16.60
C TYR A 172 15.74 4.49 -15.92
N VAL A 173 16.98 4.66 -15.45
CA VAL A 173 17.54 5.92 -14.94
C VAL A 173 18.73 6.31 -15.80
N VAL A 174 18.83 7.58 -16.19
CA VAL A 174 19.94 8.08 -17.02
C VAL A 174 21.14 8.42 -16.13
N GLU A 175 22.25 7.70 -16.30
CA GLU A 175 23.53 8.02 -15.65
C GLU A 175 24.27 9.09 -16.46
N THR A 176 24.42 8.87 -17.77
CA THR A 176 25.10 9.79 -18.69
C THR A 176 24.41 9.84 -20.04
N GLY A 177 24.55 11.00 -20.71
CA GLY A 177 23.98 11.27 -22.03
C GLY A 177 22.55 11.79 -21.97
N SER A 178 21.91 11.86 -23.14
CA SER A 178 20.56 12.38 -23.30
C SER A 178 19.71 11.51 -24.21
N PHE A 179 18.40 11.49 -23.95
CA PHE A 179 17.43 10.64 -24.65
C PHE A 179 16.23 11.47 -25.08
N ASP A 180 15.84 11.34 -26.34
CA ASP A 180 14.68 12.02 -26.90
C ASP A 180 13.44 11.12 -26.79
N VAL A 181 12.30 11.71 -26.44
CA VAL A 181 11.03 11.01 -26.20
C VAL A 181 10.05 11.36 -27.31
N TYR A 182 9.46 10.34 -27.92
CA TYR A 182 8.49 10.47 -29.00
C TYR A 182 7.18 9.79 -28.65
N VAL A 183 6.06 10.44 -28.96
CA VAL A 183 4.72 9.90 -28.75
C VAL A 183 3.90 10.01 -30.02
N ASN A 184 3.39 8.86 -30.46
CA ASN A 184 2.40 8.77 -31.52
C ASN A 184 0.99 8.87 -30.92
N PRO A 185 0.15 9.82 -31.37
CA PRO A 185 -1.24 9.97 -30.91
C PRO A 185 -2.10 8.71 -31.12
N ARG A 186 -1.73 7.83 -32.06
CA ARG A 186 -2.44 6.57 -32.31
C ARG A 186 -2.15 5.48 -31.26
N GLY A 187 -1.25 5.73 -30.32
CA GLY A 187 -0.94 4.79 -29.23
C GLY A 187 0.07 3.69 -29.57
N SER A 188 0.53 3.60 -30.82
CA SER A 188 1.49 2.61 -31.28
C SER A 188 2.47 3.18 -32.31
N LEU A 189 3.64 2.55 -32.45
CA LEU A 189 4.55 2.83 -33.57
C LEU A 189 3.87 2.47 -34.90
N GLN A 190 3.99 3.35 -35.89
CA GLN A 190 3.46 3.13 -37.25
C GLN A 190 4.60 3.02 -38.27
N PRO A 191 4.40 2.34 -39.42
CA PRO A 191 5.34 2.39 -40.54
C PRO A 191 5.36 3.78 -41.20
N GLY A 192 6.53 4.22 -41.69
CA GLY A 192 6.70 5.49 -42.42
C GLY A 192 7.51 6.55 -41.65
N LEU A 193 7.75 7.70 -42.31
CA LEU A 193 8.59 8.80 -41.80
C LEU A 193 8.04 9.41 -40.49
N ASP A 194 6.72 9.59 -40.39
CA ASP A 194 6.05 10.16 -39.22
C ASP A 194 5.58 9.11 -38.20
N GLY A 195 5.97 7.85 -38.42
CA GLY A 195 5.45 6.70 -37.68
C GLY A 195 5.83 6.68 -36.19
N MET A 196 6.89 7.41 -35.82
CA MET A 196 7.37 7.56 -34.45
C MET A 196 6.55 8.56 -33.62
N GLY A 197 5.80 9.45 -34.29
CA GLY A 197 5.06 10.53 -33.64
C GLY A 197 5.90 11.77 -33.35
N GLN A 198 5.39 12.64 -32.48
CA GLN A 198 5.99 13.93 -32.17
C GLN A 198 7.03 13.80 -31.06
N ASN A 199 8.12 14.57 -31.14
CA ASN A 199 9.05 14.71 -30.02
C ASN A 199 8.37 15.51 -28.91
N VAL A 200 8.22 14.90 -27.73
CA VAL A 200 7.53 15.49 -26.58
C VAL A 200 8.49 15.96 -25.48
N GLY A 201 9.79 15.73 -25.63
CA GLY A 201 10.79 16.14 -24.66
C GLY A 201 12.09 15.36 -24.74
N ARG A 202 13.03 15.77 -23.88
CA ARG A 202 14.35 15.16 -23.72
C ARG A 202 14.59 14.85 -22.25
N ILE A 203 15.22 13.72 -21.99
CA ILE A 203 15.61 13.24 -20.66
C ILE A 203 17.14 13.27 -20.58
N GLU A 204 17.67 13.96 -19.58
CA GLU A 204 19.10 14.10 -19.33
C GLU A 204 19.53 13.28 -18.11
N ALA A 205 20.82 13.35 -17.76
CA ALA A 205 21.38 12.69 -16.59
C ALA A 205 20.60 13.02 -15.30
N GLY A 206 20.31 11.99 -14.49
CA GLY A 206 19.45 12.08 -13.31
C GLY A 206 17.95 11.97 -13.62
N GLY A 207 17.55 12.05 -14.88
CA GLY A 207 16.19 11.74 -15.32
C GLY A 207 15.91 10.24 -15.34
N SER A 208 14.63 9.87 -15.38
CA SER A 208 14.20 8.48 -15.45
C SER A 208 12.97 8.31 -16.32
N PHE A 209 12.72 7.08 -16.79
CA PHE A 209 11.55 6.75 -17.59
C PHE A 209 11.12 5.30 -17.44
N GLY A 210 9.82 5.08 -17.66
CA GLY A 210 9.25 3.74 -17.68
C GLY A 210 8.91 3.19 -16.29
N GLU A 211 8.69 4.05 -15.29
CA GLU A 211 8.40 3.61 -13.93
C GLU A 211 7.09 2.82 -13.81
N LEU A 212 6.08 3.14 -14.63
CA LEU A 212 4.79 2.42 -14.63
C LEU A 212 4.95 0.93 -14.99
N ALA A 213 6.01 0.58 -15.72
CA ALA A 213 6.34 -0.81 -16.02
C ALA A 213 6.69 -1.63 -14.77
N LEU A 214 7.05 -1.00 -13.65
CA LEU A 214 7.31 -1.70 -12.40
C LEU A 214 6.03 -2.10 -11.66
N MET A 215 4.89 -1.45 -11.95
CA MET A 215 3.64 -1.68 -11.24
C MET A 215 2.77 -2.75 -11.89
N TYR A 216 2.58 -2.68 -13.19
CA TYR A 216 1.70 -3.57 -13.94
C TYR A 216 2.18 -3.78 -15.37
N ASN A 217 1.63 -4.80 -16.02
CA ASN A 217 1.88 -5.03 -17.42
C ASN A 217 1.13 -4.02 -18.29
N ALA A 218 1.74 -2.86 -18.50
CA ALA A 218 1.23 -1.84 -19.40
C ALA A 218 2.12 -1.66 -20.63
N PRO A 219 1.51 -1.43 -21.80
CA PRO A 219 2.22 -0.97 -22.99
C PRO A 219 2.98 0.33 -22.70
N ARG A 220 4.16 0.48 -23.29
CA ARG A 220 4.91 1.74 -23.25
C ARG A 220 4.09 2.85 -23.89
N ALA A 221 3.95 3.98 -23.18
CA ALA A 221 3.23 5.15 -23.68
C ALA A 221 4.03 5.98 -24.70
N ALA A 222 5.35 5.78 -24.77
CA ALA A 222 6.26 6.55 -25.60
C ALA A 222 7.42 5.69 -26.12
N THR A 223 8.04 6.14 -27.21
CA THR A 223 9.30 5.63 -27.73
C THR A 223 10.43 6.52 -27.20
N VAL A 224 11.51 5.93 -26.70
CA VAL A 224 12.66 6.68 -26.15
C VAL A 224 13.92 6.26 -26.89
N ILE A 225 14.69 7.23 -27.37
CA ILE A 225 15.84 7.01 -28.27
C ILE A 225 17.06 7.75 -27.75
N SER A 226 18.24 7.14 -27.85
CA SER A 226 19.50 7.84 -27.54
C SER A 226 19.72 9.01 -28.49
N ALA A 227 19.89 10.20 -27.93
CA ALA A 227 20.12 11.41 -28.71
C ALA A 227 21.60 11.67 -28.98
N GLU A 228 22.48 10.98 -28.25
CA GLU A 228 23.93 11.05 -28.28
C GLU A 228 24.56 9.64 -28.26
N PRO A 229 25.81 9.46 -28.73
CA PRO A 229 26.54 8.20 -28.55
C PRO A 229 27.06 8.05 -27.11
N HIS A 230 27.48 6.85 -26.75
CA HIS A 230 28.10 6.54 -25.45
C HIS A 230 27.28 6.95 -24.21
N CYS A 231 25.96 6.76 -24.27
CA CYS A 231 25.09 6.99 -23.11
C CYS A 231 25.12 5.78 -22.16
N THR A 232 24.83 6.00 -20.88
CA THR A 232 24.71 4.92 -19.88
C THR A 232 23.39 5.04 -19.15
N LEU A 233 22.67 3.92 -19.07
CA LEU A 233 21.45 3.77 -18.29
C LEU A 233 21.67 2.81 -17.13
N TRP A 234 20.88 2.97 -16.08
CA TRP A 234 20.61 1.93 -15.09
C TRP A 234 19.24 1.34 -15.36
N ALA A 235 19.13 0.01 -15.38
CA ALA A 235 17.89 -0.70 -15.62
C ALA A 235 17.48 -1.53 -14.40
N LEU A 236 16.18 -1.53 -14.08
CA LEU A 236 15.58 -2.38 -13.05
C LEU A 236 14.38 -3.11 -13.64
N ASP A 237 14.33 -4.42 -13.50
CA ASP A 237 13.20 -5.21 -13.99
C ASP A 237 12.03 -5.20 -12.99
N ARG A 238 10.81 -5.35 -13.53
CA ARG A 238 9.56 -5.39 -12.75
C ARG A 238 9.56 -6.49 -11.69
N VAL A 239 10.00 -7.69 -12.05
CA VAL A 239 9.89 -8.87 -11.19
C VAL A 239 10.77 -8.71 -9.97
N THR A 240 12.01 -8.27 -10.15
CA THR A 240 12.96 -7.97 -9.05
C THR A 240 12.42 -6.86 -8.16
N PHE A 241 11.94 -5.74 -8.72
CA PHE A 241 11.35 -4.66 -7.91
C PHE A 241 10.18 -5.18 -7.06
N ARG A 242 9.22 -5.88 -7.66
CA ARG A 242 8.06 -6.41 -6.94
C ARG A 242 8.46 -7.46 -5.90
N ARG A 243 9.42 -8.34 -6.19
CA ARG A 243 9.92 -9.33 -5.22
C ARG A 243 10.55 -8.66 -4.00
N ILE A 244 11.39 -7.63 -4.19
CA ILE A 244 11.98 -6.85 -3.08
C ILE A 244 10.90 -6.25 -2.17
N LEU A 245 9.85 -5.66 -2.75
CA LEU A 245 8.75 -5.07 -1.98
C LEU A 245 7.88 -6.12 -1.27
N MET A 246 7.60 -7.23 -1.94
CA MET A 246 6.76 -8.29 -1.38
C MET A 246 7.48 -9.06 -0.27
N GLU A 247 8.79 -9.30 -0.40
CA GLU A 247 9.56 -10.09 0.55
C GLU A 247 9.69 -9.38 1.90
N SER A 248 10.04 -8.10 1.90
CA SER A 248 10.16 -7.29 3.12
C SER A 248 8.81 -7.15 3.86
N THR A 249 7.73 -6.91 3.13
CA THR A 249 6.38 -6.83 3.72
C THR A 249 5.90 -8.17 4.26
N PHE A 250 6.14 -9.26 3.54
CA PHE A 250 5.80 -10.60 3.98
C PHE A 250 6.64 -11.06 5.18
N ALA A 251 7.96 -10.84 5.14
CA ALA A 251 8.86 -11.17 6.24
C ALA A 251 8.48 -10.41 7.52
N ARG A 252 8.16 -9.10 7.39
CA ARG A 252 7.64 -8.28 8.50
C ARG A 252 6.33 -8.84 9.05
N ARG A 253 5.38 -9.19 8.17
CA ARG A 253 4.10 -9.78 8.58
C ARG A 253 4.29 -11.11 9.31
N ARG A 254 5.12 -12.02 8.77
CA ARG A 254 5.42 -13.32 9.38
C ARG A 254 6.12 -13.19 10.73
N MET A 255 7.08 -12.26 10.83
CA MET A 255 7.73 -11.93 12.10
C MET A 255 6.68 -11.48 13.13
N TYR A 256 5.77 -10.59 12.75
CA TYR A 256 4.71 -10.13 13.65
C TYR A 256 3.70 -11.23 13.98
N GLU A 257 3.26 -12.04 13.02
CA GLU A 257 2.34 -13.14 13.29
C GLU A 257 2.94 -14.14 14.29
N GLY A 258 4.21 -14.51 14.12
CA GLY A 258 4.92 -15.38 15.08
C GLY A 258 5.07 -14.73 16.46
N PHE A 259 5.42 -13.45 16.51
CA PHE A 259 5.48 -12.71 17.78
C PHE A 259 4.11 -12.61 18.46
N LEU A 260 3.05 -12.26 17.73
CA LEU A 260 1.69 -12.11 18.27
C LEU A 260 1.09 -13.44 18.72
N GLU A 261 1.55 -14.57 18.18
CA GLU A 261 1.20 -15.91 18.65
C GLU A 261 1.81 -16.22 20.03
N GLU A 262 3.01 -15.70 20.32
CA GLU A 262 3.65 -15.84 21.63
C GLU A 262 3.02 -14.94 22.71
N VAL A 263 2.32 -13.86 22.32
CA VAL A 263 1.73 -12.89 23.24
C VAL A 263 0.49 -13.49 23.93
N PRO A 264 0.52 -13.73 25.26
CA PRO A 264 -0.59 -14.40 25.96
C PRO A 264 -1.91 -13.62 25.88
N LEU A 265 -1.84 -12.28 25.83
CA LEU A 265 -3.00 -11.40 25.70
C LEU A 265 -3.80 -11.68 24.42
N LEU A 266 -3.14 -12.11 23.35
CA LEU A 266 -3.72 -12.27 22.02
C LEU A 266 -4.02 -13.73 21.68
N ALA A 267 -3.82 -14.65 22.63
CA ALA A 267 -4.01 -16.08 22.43
C ALA A 267 -5.46 -16.47 22.07
N SER A 268 -6.45 -15.64 22.46
CA SER A 268 -7.86 -15.86 22.12
C SER A 268 -8.24 -15.42 20.70
N LEU A 269 -7.37 -14.68 20.01
CA LEU A 269 -7.66 -14.18 18.67
C LEU A 269 -7.44 -15.26 17.61
N THR A 270 -8.27 -15.27 16.59
CA THR A 270 -8.08 -16.12 15.41
C THR A 270 -6.85 -15.70 14.60
N PRO A 271 -6.25 -16.59 13.76
CA PRO A 271 -5.14 -16.22 12.89
C PRO A 271 -5.46 -15.02 11.99
N TYR A 272 -6.69 -14.94 11.47
CA TYR A 272 -7.14 -13.84 10.63
C TYR A 272 -7.20 -12.49 11.38
N GLU A 273 -7.62 -12.49 12.65
CA GLU A 273 -7.61 -11.29 13.49
C GLU A 273 -6.18 -10.85 13.83
N ARG A 274 -5.29 -11.79 14.17
CA ARG A 274 -3.86 -11.50 14.40
C ARG A 274 -3.17 -10.94 13.17
N SER A 275 -3.47 -11.49 11.99
CA SER A 275 -3.03 -10.97 10.69
C SER A 275 -3.41 -9.49 10.49
N LYS A 276 -4.64 -9.10 10.84
CA LYS A 276 -5.07 -7.68 10.73
C LYS A 276 -4.31 -6.77 11.69
N ILE A 277 -3.96 -7.27 12.87
CA ILE A 277 -3.14 -6.53 13.83
C ILE A 277 -1.71 -6.39 13.30
N ALA A 278 -1.11 -7.48 12.80
CA ALA A 278 0.22 -7.47 12.20
C ALA A 278 0.36 -6.43 11.09
N ASP A 279 -0.66 -6.26 10.24
CA ASP A 279 -0.66 -5.25 9.17
C ASP A 279 -0.70 -3.80 9.68
N ALA A 280 -1.16 -3.58 10.91
CA ALA A 280 -1.31 -2.26 11.52
C ALA A 280 -0.18 -1.89 12.49
N LEU A 281 0.76 -2.80 12.74
CA LEU A 281 1.88 -2.57 13.67
C LEU A 281 3.03 -1.82 13.00
N GLU A 282 3.59 -0.86 13.75
CA GLU A 282 4.78 -0.12 13.37
C GLU A 282 5.92 -0.44 14.34
N SER A 283 7.11 -0.76 13.82
CA SER A 283 8.27 -1.05 14.69
C SER A 283 8.93 0.25 15.16
N GLN A 284 9.23 0.34 16.45
CA GLN A 284 10.01 1.44 17.03
C GLN A 284 11.13 0.89 17.93
N LYS A 285 12.30 1.55 17.88
CA LYS A 285 13.46 1.23 18.70
C LYS A 285 13.78 2.39 19.63
N PHE A 286 14.14 2.07 20.86
CA PHE A 286 14.50 3.03 21.88
C PHE A 286 15.84 2.62 22.53
N PRO A 287 16.79 3.56 22.68
CA PRO A 287 18.03 3.27 23.39
C PRO A 287 17.79 3.08 24.88
N THR A 288 18.76 2.53 25.61
CA THR A 288 18.71 2.39 27.07
C THR A 288 18.48 3.73 27.77
N GLY A 289 17.63 3.75 28.80
CA GLY A 289 17.32 4.95 29.61
C GLY A 289 16.34 5.91 28.94
N HIS A 290 15.81 5.58 27.77
CA HIS A 290 14.87 6.43 27.04
C HIS A 290 13.45 6.31 27.63
N THR A 291 12.77 7.44 27.78
CA THR A 291 11.36 7.48 28.20
C THR A 291 10.46 7.23 26.99
N ILE A 292 9.82 6.06 26.93
CA ILE A 292 8.92 5.65 25.84
C ILE A 292 7.55 6.32 25.99
N ILE A 293 7.05 6.38 27.21
CA ILE A 293 5.80 7.06 27.58
C ILE A 293 6.10 7.96 28.76
N ARG A 294 5.54 9.17 28.76
CA ARG A 294 5.59 10.07 29.91
C ARG A 294 4.24 10.11 30.61
N GLU A 295 4.26 10.08 31.94
CA GLU A 295 3.07 10.33 32.76
C GLU A 295 2.46 11.69 32.46
N GLY A 296 1.13 11.77 32.45
CA GLY A 296 0.38 13.00 32.21
C GLY A 296 0.18 13.35 30.73
N ASP A 297 0.96 12.76 29.82
CA ASP A 297 0.76 12.97 28.38
C ASP A 297 -0.56 12.33 27.90
N PRO A 298 -1.17 12.83 26.81
CA PRO A 298 -2.30 12.15 26.20
C PRO A 298 -1.85 10.82 25.56
N GLY A 299 -2.63 9.76 25.79
CA GLY A 299 -2.31 8.44 25.23
C GLY A 299 -2.98 8.20 23.88
N HIS A 300 -2.20 8.12 22.81
CA HIS A 300 -2.69 7.82 21.45
C HIS A 300 -2.10 6.55 20.85
N SER A 301 -1.34 5.79 21.63
CA SER A 301 -0.60 4.62 21.14
C SER A 301 -0.55 3.51 22.19
N PHE A 302 -0.64 2.28 21.72
CA PHE A 302 -0.46 1.05 22.47
C PHE A 302 0.86 0.40 22.02
N TYR A 303 1.54 -0.30 22.92
CA TYR A 303 2.84 -0.89 22.64
C TYR A 303 2.89 -2.34 23.11
N LEU A 304 3.49 -3.20 22.28
CA LEU A 304 3.88 -4.57 22.60
C LEU A 304 5.41 -4.66 22.61
N LEU A 305 6.00 -5.26 23.64
CA LEU A 305 7.45 -5.37 23.78
C LEU A 305 7.97 -6.56 22.97
N GLU A 306 8.69 -6.28 21.88
CA GLU A 306 9.28 -7.31 21.00
C GLU A 306 10.60 -7.84 21.57
N SER A 307 11.42 -6.96 22.15
CA SER A 307 12.70 -7.31 22.79
C SER A 307 13.17 -6.24 23.77
N GLY A 308 14.00 -6.64 24.71
CA GLY A 308 14.54 -5.79 25.77
C GLY A 308 13.66 -5.76 27.02
N GLU A 309 14.00 -4.85 27.94
CA GLU A 309 13.31 -4.68 29.21
C GLU A 309 12.93 -3.21 29.42
N ALA A 310 11.74 -2.98 29.96
CA ALA A 310 11.25 -1.64 30.30
C ALA A 310 10.58 -1.64 31.68
N VAL A 311 10.54 -0.49 32.34
CA VAL A 311 9.95 -0.35 33.68
C VAL A 311 9.06 0.88 33.73
N ALA A 312 7.89 0.73 34.35
CA ALA A 312 6.99 1.83 34.64
C ALA A 312 7.29 2.47 36.01
N TYR A 313 7.32 3.80 36.03
CA TYR A 313 7.49 4.63 37.21
C TYR A 313 6.35 5.65 37.30
N ARG A 314 5.91 5.95 38.52
CA ARG A 314 4.89 6.97 38.80
C ARG A 314 5.50 8.12 39.58
N SER A 315 5.18 9.34 39.20
CA SER A 315 5.61 10.55 39.86
C SER A 315 5.13 10.56 41.32
N GLY A 316 6.07 10.81 42.25
CA GLY A 316 5.81 10.78 43.69
C GLY A 316 5.91 9.39 44.33
N ASN A 317 6.34 8.36 43.60
CA ASN A 317 6.66 7.05 44.15
C ASN A 317 8.00 6.53 43.58
N ASP A 318 8.98 6.29 44.46
CA ASP A 318 10.31 5.79 44.08
C ASP A 318 10.31 4.29 43.71
N THR A 319 9.18 3.60 43.90
CA THR A 319 9.05 2.18 43.55
C THR A 319 8.52 1.98 42.13
N SER A 320 9.08 0.98 41.43
CA SER A 320 8.62 0.59 40.10
C SER A 320 7.20 0.04 40.15
N VAL A 321 6.31 0.55 39.31
CA VAL A 321 4.90 0.14 39.18
C VAL A 321 4.77 -1.25 38.57
N LYS A 322 5.55 -1.51 37.52
CA LYS A 322 5.57 -2.77 36.78
C LYS A 322 6.85 -2.87 35.96
N GLN A 323 7.38 -4.09 35.82
CA GLN A 323 8.47 -4.41 34.91
C GLN A 323 7.89 -5.15 33.70
N TYR A 324 8.43 -4.87 32.52
CA TYR A 324 7.97 -5.41 31.24
C TYR A 324 9.09 -6.18 30.56
N ARG A 325 8.76 -7.35 30.04
CA ARG A 325 9.62 -8.26 29.27
C ARG A 325 9.00 -8.56 27.91
N LYS A 326 9.73 -9.26 27.05
CA LYS A 326 9.23 -9.70 25.74
C LYS A 326 7.84 -10.34 25.87
N GLY A 327 6.91 -9.89 25.03
CA GLY A 327 5.51 -10.35 25.01
C GLY A 327 4.57 -9.54 25.92
N ASP A 328 5.10 -8.72 26.83
CA ASP A 328 4.28 -7.80 27.61
C ASP A 328 3.83 -6.59 26.78
N PHE A 329 2.82 -5.89 27.31
CA PHE A 329 2.25 -4.70 26.71
C PHE A 329 2.15 -3.55 27.71
N PHE A 330 2.03 -2.33 27.18
CA PHE A 330 1.78 -1.14 27.98
C PHE A 330 1.14 -0.01 27.14
N GLY A 331 0.59 0.98 27.85
CA GLY A 331 -0.04 2.14 27.23
C GLY A 331 -1.51 1.92 26.82
N GLU A 332 -2.11 0.81 27.22
CA GLU A 332 -3.52 0.50 27.04
C GLU A 332 -4.43 1.36 27.92
N LEU A 333 -4.05 1.68 29.16
CA LEU A 333 -4.92 2.36 30.13
C LEU A 333 -5.46 3.70 29.61
N ALA A 334 -4.60 4.48 28.95
CA ALA A 334 -4.99 5.76 28.39
C ALA A 334 -5.97 5.63 27.20
N LEU A 335 -5.93 4.50 26.50
CA LEU A 335 -6.84 4.21 25.39
C LEU A 335 -8.19 3.65 25.89
N LEU A 336 -8.15 2.86 26.96
CA LEU A 336 -9.31 2.21 27.57
C LEU A 336 -10.18 3.17 28.38
N ASN A 337 -9.56 4.11 29.08
CA ASN A 337 -10.24 5.01 30.02
C ASN A 337 -10.37 6.45 29.50
N ASP A 338 -9.89 6.71 28.28
CA ASP A 338 -9.79 8.03 27.67
C ASP A 338 -9.17 9.08 28.62
N ALA A 339 -8.14 8.65 29.34
CA ALA A 339 -7.45 9.42 30.37
C ALA A 339 -5.96 9.62 30.01
N PRO A 340 -5.28 10.62 30.60
CA PRO A 340 -3.84 10.79 30.44
C PRO A 340 -3.05 9.55 30.88
N ARG A 341 -1.79 9.45 30.42
CA ARG A 341 -0.87 8.37 30.79
C ARG A 341 -0.68 8.32 32.31
N ALA A 342 -0.98 7.17 32.91
CA ALA A 342 -0.96 7.00 34.36
C ALA A 342 0.45 6.83 34.97
N ALA A 343 1.45 6.50 34.15
CA ALA A 343 2.83 6.29 34.57
C ALA A 343 3.78 6.53 33.39
N SER A 344 5.03 6.85 33.69
CA SER A 344 6.10 6.92 32.70
C SER A 344 6.71 5.54 32.48
N VAL A 345 7.02 5.17 31.25
CA VAL A 345 7.68 3.90 30.91
C VAL A 345 9.08 4.21 30.38
N VAL A 346 10.11 3.65 31.00
CA VAL A 346 11.52 3.90 30.68
C VAL A 346 12.19 2.58 30.29
N SER A 347 12.94 2.59 29.19
CA SER A 347 13.73 1.44 28.75
C SER A 347 14.92 1.18 29.68
N GLN A 348 15.12 -0.06 30.10
CA GLN A 348 16.28 -0.49 30.89
C GLN A 348 17.40 -1.04 30.02
N THR A 349 17.06 -1.51 28.83
CA THR A 349 18.00 -1.96 27.78
C THR A 349 17.69 -1.24 26.46
N GLU A 350 18.41 -1.56 25.38
CA GLU A 350 17.89 -1.29 24.04
C GLU A 350 16.57 -2.07 23.87
N VAL A 351 15.52 -1.34 23.54
CA VAL A 351 14.14 -1.86 23.51
C VAL A 351 13.59 -1.72 22.10
N LYS A 352 12.95 -2.78 21.63
CA LYS A 352 12.17 -2.78 20.39
C LYS A 352 10.71 -3.04 20.73
N VAL A 353 9.82 -2.22 20.20
CA VAL A 353 8.37 -2.33 20.43
C VAL A 353 7.61 -2.31 19.12
N ALA A 354 6.48 -3.03 19.10
CA ALA A 354 5.46 -2.92 18.08
C ALA A 354 4.41 -1.92 18.56
N ARG A 355 4.27 -0.80 17.86
CA ARG A 355 3.34 0.29 18.16
C ARG A 355 2.05 0.12 17.37
N LEU A 356 0.92 0.32 18.04
CA LEU A 356 -0.41 0.37 17.44
C LEU A 356 -1.09 1.71 17.79
N GLY A 357 -1.64 2.40 16.80
CA GLY A 357 -2.36 3.68 17.02
C GLY A 357 -3.74 3.50 17.68
N LYS A 358 -4.26 4.56 18.33
CA LYS A 358 -5.58 4.56 19.03
C LYS A 358 -6.74 4.03 18.17
N SER A 359 -6.87 4.51 16.92
CA SER A 359 -7.94 4.08 16.01
C SER A 359 -7.83 2.59 15.63
N ALA A 360 -6.61 2.12 15.38
CA ALA A 360 -6.35 0.71 15.10
C ALA A 360 -6.60 -0.16 16.33
N PHE A 361 -6.19 0.29 17.53
CA PHE A 361 -6.45 -0.38 18.80
C PHE A 361 -7.95 -0.60 19.03
N GLN A 362 -8.76 0.46 18.93
CA GLN A 362 -10.21 0.38 19.15
C GLN A 362 -10.91 -0.56 18.16
N ARG A 363 -10.48 -0.53 16.89
CA ARG A 363 -11.08 -1.36 15.84
C ARG A 363 -10.64 -2.83 15.88
N LEU A 364 -9.39 -3.10 16.26
CA LEU A 364 -8.76 -4.42 16.10
C LEU A 364 -8.64 -5.22 17.41
N LEU A 365 -8.59 -4.56 18.56
CA LEU A 365 -8.37 -5.20 19.86
C LEU A 365 -9.61 -5.25 20.76
N GLY A 366 -10.79 -4.89 20.23
CA GLY A 366 -12.07 -5.03 20.93
C GLY A 366 -12.28 -6.41 21.60
N PRO A 367 -11.97 -7.56 20.95
CA PRO A 367 -12.15 -8.88 21.56
C PRO A 367 -11.32 -9.13 22.83
N VAL A 368 -10.17 -8.45 22.98
CA VAL A 368 -9.25 -8.62 24.12
C VAL A 368 -9.32 -7.47 25.12
N GLU A 369 -10.16 -6.47 24.86
CA GLU A 369 -10.31 -5.28 25.71
C GLU A 369 -10.68 -5.67 27.16
N GLY A 370 -11.59 -6.63 27.31
CA GLY A 370 -12.01 -7.14 28.63
C GLY A 370 -10.88 -7.82 29.40
N ILE A 371 -9.90 -8.42 28.71
CA ILE A 371 -8.71 -9.02 29.35
C ILE A 371 -7.78 -7.91 29.84
N MET A 372 -7.56 -6.88 29.02
CA MET A 372 -6.72 -5.74 29.37
C MET A 372 -7.23 -5.03 30.63
N ARG A 373 -8.55 -4.80 30.72
CA ARG A 373 -9.19 -4.15 31.88
C ARG A 373 -8.99 -4.90 33.20
N ARG A 374 -8.80 -6.22 33.17
CA ARG A 374 -8.58 -7.04 34.38
C ARG A 374 -7.14 -6.98 34.92
N THR A 375 -6.21 -6.37 34.18
CA THR A 375 -4.80 -6.31 34.58
C THR A 375 -4.62 -5.37 35.77
N LYS A 376 -4.01 -5.86 36.86
CA LYS A 376 -3.75 -5.08 38.07
C LYS A 376 -2.37 -4.42 38.03
N TYR A 377 -2.29 -3.18 38.51
CA TYR A 377 -1.07 -2.39 38.57
C TYR A 377 -0.86 -1.83 39.98
N VAL A 378 0.37 -1.91 40.50
CA VAL A 378 0.68 -1.47 41.86
C VAL A 378 0.64 0.05 41.93
N GLY A 379 -0.21 0.60 42.80
CA GLY A 379 -0.27 2.04 43.04
C GLY A 379 -0.79 2.86 41.85
N VAL A 380 -1.54 2.25 40.92
CA VAL A 380 -2.21 2.94 39.80
C VAL A 380 -3.71 2.68 39.88
N LYS A 381 -4.52 3.74 39.92
CA LYS A 381 -5.97 3.62 39.80
C LYS A 381 -6.30 3.23 38.37
N THR A 382 -6.65 1.96 38.15
CA THR A 382 -6.97 1.44 36.81
C THR A 382 -8.36 1.86 36.34
N GLY A 383 -9.19 2.43 37.22
CA GLY A 383 -10.60 2.74 36.94
C GLY A 383 -11.49 1.50 36.85
N VAL A 384 -10.95 0.32 37.21
CA VAL A 384 -11.66 -0.98 37.20
C VAL A 384 -11.93 -1.47 38.63
N GLU A 385 -11.74 -0.61 39.63
CA GLU A 385 -12.12 -0.91 41.00
C GLU A 385 -13.65 -0.81 41.12
N GLU A 386 -14.26 -1.99 41.23
CA GLU A 386 -15.64 -2.27 41.65
C GLU A 386 -16.76 -1.93 40.65
N MET A 387 -16.87 -2.74 39.58
CA MET A 387 -18.19 -3.08 39.04
C MET A 387 -18.59 -4.41 39.67
N ASP A 388 -19.26 -4.36 40.82
CA ASP A 388 -19.92 -5.52 41.43
C ASP A 388 -21.08 -5.93 40.51
N PRO A 389 -21.05 -7.14 39.90
CA PRO A 389 -22.11 -7.59 38.99
C PRO A 389 -23.49 -7.75 39.66
N LEU A 390 -23.61 -7.49 40.97
CA LEU A 390 -24.87 -7.56 41.72
C LEU A 390 -25.43 -6.19 42.17
N GLN A 391 -24.83 -5.06 41.79
CA GLN A 391 -25.36 -3.73 42.16
C GLN A 391 -26.32 -3.08 41.16
N THR A 392 -26.72 -3.78 40.11
CA THR A 392 -27.91 -3.39 39.31
C THR A 392 -29.04 -4.38 39.58
N ALA A 393 -29.74 -4.12 40.68
CA ALA A 393 -31.09 -4.61 40.94
C ALA A 393 -32.07 -3.43 40.88
#